data_AF-A0A520IM36-F1
#
_entry.id   AF-A0A520IM36-F1
#
_cell.length_a   1.000
_cell.length_b   1.000
_cell.length_c   1.000
_cell.angle_alpha   90.00
_cell.angle_beta   90.00
_cell.angle_gamma   90.00
#
_symmetry.space_group_name_H-M   'P 1'
#
loop_
_entity.id
_entity.type
_entity.pdbx_description
1 polymer ?
#
loop_
_entity_poly.entity_id
_entity_poly.type
_entity_poly.pdbx_seq_one_letter_code
_entity_poly.pdbx_strand_id
1 'polypeptide(L)' 'MTALLAGRRILVVEDEMLVLMQIEMALEDLGCSEVCAAASVADALDKLAGRRFDAAMVRARSDSARGGNGDHGDRC' A
#
# COMPACT_ATOMS: atom_id res chain seq x y z
N MET A 1 -12.49 -3.22 24.64
CA MET A 1 -12.54 -2.55 23.33
C MET A 1 -11.28 -1.74 23.16
N THR A 2 -10.28 -2.30 22.49
CA THR A 2 -8.98 -1.65 22.25
C THR A 2 -9.09 -0.74 21.04
N ALA A 3 -9.37 0.54 21.27
CA ALA A 3 -9.46 1.59 20.26
C ALA A 3 -8.05 2.08 19.85
N LEU A 4 -7.16 1.16 19.48
CA LEU A 4 -5.75 1.46 19.22
C LEU A 4 -5.56 2.40 18.02
N LEU A 5 -6.49 2.37 17.05
CA LEU A 5 -6.45 3.19 15.84
C LEU A 5 -7.60 4.22 15.76
N ALA A 6 -8.25 4.52 16.88
CA ALA A 6 -9.31 5.52 16.92
C ALA A 6 -8.81 6.90 16.45
N GLY A 7 -9.58 7.50 15.53
CA GLY A 7 -9.29 8.81 14.95
C GLY A 7 -8.14 8.82 13.93
N ARG A 8 -7.53 7.67 13.63
CA ARG A 8 -6.44 7.58 12.66
C ARG A 8 -6.97 7.37 11.26
N ARG A 9 -6.30 8.00 10.30
CA ARG A 9 -6.57 7.91 8.87
C ARG A 9 -5.52 7.04 8.21
N ILE A 10 -5.92 5.95 7.60
CA ILE A 10 -4.98 4.97 7.03
C ILE A 10 -5.19 4.86 5.53
N LEU A 11 -4.09 4.94 4.79
CA LEU A 11 -4.07 4.71 3.36
C LEU A 11 -3.67 3.25 3.09
N VAL A 12 -4.46 2.52 2.32
CA VAL A 12 -4.18 1.13 1.94
C VAL A 12 -4.02 1.06 0.43
N VAL A 13 -2.88 0.56 -0.04
CA VAL A 13 -2.58 0.40 -1.47
C VAL A 13 -2.48 -1.08 -1.80
N GLU A 14 -3.55 -1.61 -2.35
CA GLU A 14 -3.67 -3.01 -2.79
C GLU A 14 -4.37 -3.05 -4.15
N ASP A 15 -3.83 -3.84 -5.07
CA ASP A 15 -4.39 -4.07 -6.41
C ASP A 15 -5.52 -5.11 -6.39
N GLU A 16 -5.58 -5.94 -5.34
CA GLU A 16 -6.61 -6.95 -5.15
C GLU A 16 -7.76 -6.43 -4.28
N MET A 17 -8.91 -6.14 -4.91
CA MET A 17 -10.11 -5.61 -4.23
C MET A 17 -10.58 -6.48 -3.05
N LEU A 18 -10.46 -7.81 -3.15
CA LEU A 18 -10.83 -8.72 -2.06
C LEU A 18 -9.96 -8.53 -0.82
N VAL A 19 -8.65 -8.32 -1.01
CA VAL A 19 -7.70 -8.09 0.09
C VAL A 19 -7.98 -6.71 0.72
N LEU A 20 -8.22 -5.71 -0.13
CA LEU A 20 -8.59 -4.37 0.30
C LEU A 20 -9.82 -4.37 1.22
N MET A 21 -10.90 -5.05 0.84
CA MET A 21 -12.11 -5.19 1.66
C MET A 21 -11.84 -5.89 3.00
N GLN A 22 -10.98 -6.91 3.02
CA GLN A 22 -10.60 -7.60 4.26
C GLN A 22 -9.82 -6.67 5.19
N ILE A 23 -8.92 -5.86 4.64
CA ILE A 23 -8.15 -4.88 5.41
C ILE A 23 -9.08 -3.79 5.95
N GLU A 24 -10.02 -3.28 5.16
CA GLU A 24 -11.03 -2.30 5.60
C GLU A 24 -11.82 -2.82 6.81
N MET A 25 -12.38 -4.04 6.73
CA MET A 25 -13.10 -4.65 7.86
C MET A 25 -12.20 -4.80 9.11
N ALA A 26 -10.95 -5.24 8.95
CA ALA A 26 -10.04 -5.39 10.07
C ALA A 26 -9.66 -4.03 10.71
N LEU A 27 -9.54 -2.98 9.91
CA LEU A 27 -9.26 -1.62 10.39
C LEU A 27 -10.48 -1.00 11.08
N GLU A 28 -11.68 -1.24 10.56
CA GLU A 28 -12.94 -0.85 11.20
C GLU A 28 -13.10 -1.49 12.57
N ASP A 29 -12.82 -2.80 12.69
CA ASP A 29 -12.83 -3.53 13.97
C ASP A 29 -11.86 -2.96 15.01
N LEU A 30 -10.75 -2.36 14.56
CA LEU A 30 -9.76 -1.68 15.41
C LEU A 30 -10.13 -0.23 15.75
N GLY A 31 -11.28 0.25 15.25
CA GLY A 31 -11.80 1.60 15.49
C GLY A 31 -11.25 2.67 14.55
N CYS A 32 -10.64 2.29 13.42
CA CYS A 32 -10.14 3.25 12.43
C CYS A 32 -11.30 4.07 11.86
N SER A 33 -11.18 5.39 11.87
CA SER A 33 -12.29 6.30 11.56
C SER A 33 -12.37 6.66 10.07
N GLU A 34 -11.25 6.52 9.35
CA GLU A 34 -11.18 6.85 7.92
C GLU A 34 -10.13 5.95 7.24
N VAL A 35 -10.60 4.99 6.45
CA VAL A 35 -9.74 4.15 5.60
C VAL A 35 -9.84 4.64 4.17
N CYS A 36 -8.71 4.96 3.55
CA CYS A 36 -8.63 5.30 2.14
C CYS A 36 -7.95 4.17 1.38
N ALA A 37 -8.70 3.52 0.50
CA ALA A 37 -8.17 2.53 -0.41
C ALA A 37 -7.66 3.15 -1.71
N ALA A 38 -6.57 2.61 -2.25
CA ALA A 38 -6.04 2.93 -3.58
C ALA A 38 -5.62 1.65 -4.31
N ALA A 39 -5.95 1.56 -5.60
CA ALA A 39 -5.65 0.37 -6.41
C ALA A 39 -4.21 0.35 -6.97
N SER A 40 -3.49 1.47 -6.85
CA SER A 40 -2.12 1.60 -7.31
C SER A 40 -1.37 2.67 -6.52
N VAL A 41 -0.04 2.62 -6.55
CA VAL A 41 0.80 3.64 -5.91
C VAL A 41 0.54 5.03 -6.50
N ALA A 42 0.26 5.13 -7.80
CA ALA A 42 -0.08 6.41 -8.44
C ALA A 42 -1.37 7.01 -7.86
N ASP A 43 -2.44 6.22 -7.79
CA ASP A 43 -3.72 6.63 -7.18
C ASP A 43 -3.55 6.98 -5.69
N ALA A 44 -2.68 6.26 -4.98
CA ALA A 44 -2.34 6.56 -3.59
C ALA A 44 -1.64 7.92 -3.44
N LEU A 45 -0.70 8.23 -4.32
CA LEU A 45 0.02 9.51 -4.34
C LEU A 45 -0.90 10.69 -4.64
N ASP A 46 -1.84 10.54 -5.58
CA ASP A 46 -2.85 11.56 -5.87
C ASP A 46 -3.75 11.82 -4.66
N LYS A 47 -4.12 10.76 -3.92
CA LYS A 47 -4.90 10.87 -2.67
C LYS A 47 -4.11 11.51 -1.53
N LEU A 48 -2.79 11.27 -1.46
CA LEU A 48 -1.86 11.90 -0.52
C LEU A 48 -1.68 13.41 -0.77
N ALA A 49 -1.78 13.85 -2.02
CA ALA A 49 -1.63 15.27 -2.35
C ALA A 49 -2.73 16.16 -1.73
N GLY A 50 -3.93 15.61 -1.51
CA GLY A 50 -5.08 16.34 -0.95
C GLY A 50 -5.37 16.09 0.53
N ARG A 51 -4.74 15.10 1.16
CA ARG A 51 -5.08 14.65 2.53
C ARG A 51 -3.85 14.20 3.31
N ARG A 52 -3.90 14.34 4.64
CA ARG A 52 -2.89 13.76 5.53
C ARG A 52 -3.39 12.42 6.10
N PHE A 53 -2.51 11.43 6.09
CA PHE A 53 -2.73 10.11 6.67
C PHE A 53 -1.74 9.87 7.82
N ASP A 54 -2.16 9.10 8.82
CA ASP A 54 -1.34 8.72 9.97
C ASP A 54 -0.43 7.52 9.66
N ALA A 55 -0.89 6.64 8.77
CA ALA A 55 -0.17 5.47 8.32
C ALA A 55 -0.54 5.11 6.88
N ALA A 56 0.38 4.43 6.20
CA ALA A 56 0.14 3.88 4.87
C ALA A 56 0.59 2.41 4.83
N MET A 57 -0.27 1.53 4.33
CA MET A 57 0.03 0.15 4.01
C MET A 57 0.15 0.03 2.49
N VAL A 58 1.30 -0.40 1.99
CA VAL A 58 1.56 -0.49 0.55
C VAL A 58 2.00 -1.90 0.21
N ARG A 59 1.34 -2.52 -0.78
CA ARG A 59 1.79 -3.79 -1.35
C ARG A 59 3.14 -3.58 -2.05
N ALA A 60 4.21 -4.09 -1.45
CA ALA A 60 5.51 -4.14 -2.08
C ALA A 60 5.49 -5.23 -3.16
N ARG A 61 5.53 -4.82 -4.44
CA ARG A 61 5.74 -5.77 -5.52
C ARG A 61 7.16 -6.33 -5.38
N SER A 62 7.25 -7.63 -5.06
CA SER A 62 8.52 -8.37 -5.08
C SER A 62 8.89 -8.62 -6.54
N ASP A 63 9.44 -7.61 -7.20
CA ASP A 63 10.06 -7.78 -8.51
C ASP A 63 11.46 -8.37 -8.28
N SER A 64 11.62 -9.67 -8.48
CA SER A 64 12.91 -10.37 -8.37
C SER A 64 13.83 -10.13 -9.57
N ALA A 65 13.58 -9.09 -10.38
CA ALA A 65 14.40 -8.70 -11.51
C ALA A 65 15.22 -7.43 -11.23
N ARG A 66 16.03 -7.46 -10.16
CA ARG A 66 17.14 -6.49 -9.99
C ARG A 66 18.50 -7.18 -10.17
N GLY A 67 19.05 -7.02 -11.37
CA GLY A 67 20.45 -7.24 -11.76
C GLY A 67 20.62 -8.41 -12.74
N GLY A 68 21.07 -8.26 -13.99
CA GLY A 68 21.71 -7.12 -14.65
C GLY A 68 22.99 -7.58 -15.36
N ASN A 69 22.88 -7.76 -16.68
CA ASN A 69 23.93 -7.71 -17.70
C ASN A 69 25.28 -8.39 -17.44
N GLY A 70 25.52 -9.50 -18.15
CA GLY A 70 26.83 -10.07 -18.41
C GLY A 70 27.05 -10.26 -19.91
N ASP A 71 26.67 -9.27 -20.72
CA ASP A 71 27.15 -9.20 -22.10
C ASP A 71 28.63 -8.77 -22.09
N HIS A 72 29.50 -9.76 -22.25
CA HIS A 72 30.83 -9.60 -22.84
C HIS A 72 30.99 -10.71 -23.88
N GLY A 73 30.35 -10.51 -25.02
CA GLY A 73 30.95 -10.91 -26.28
C GLY A 73 32.36 -10.33 -26.42
N ASP A 74 33.18 -11.08 -27.14
CA ASP A 74 34.57 -10.78 -27.53
C ASP A 74 35.63 -10.76 -26.42
N ARG A 75 36.39 -11.86 -26.35
CA ARG A 75 37.85 -11.83 -26.55
C ARG A 75 38.40 -13.25 -26.80
N CYS A 76 38.93 -13.42 -28.01
CA CYS A 76 39.81 -14.48 -28.54
C CYS A 76 39.16 -15.76 -29.08
#